data_AF-A0A956JCN9-F1
#
_entry.id   AF-A0A956JCN9-F1
#
_cell.length_a   1.000
_cell.length_b   1.000
_cell.length_c   1.000
_cell.angle_alpha   90.00
_cell.angle_beta   90.00
_cell.angle_gamma   90.00
#
_symmetry.space_group_name_H-M   'P 1'
#
loop_
_entity.id
_entity.type
_entity.pdbx_description
1 polymer ?
#
loop_
_entity_poly.entity_id
_entity_poly.type
_entity_poly.pdbx_seq_one_letter_code
_entity_poly.pdbx_strand_id
1 'polypeptide(L)'
;MIAALLGGCTTGVSDGVTTFGTAPNPTQPGVTTFDETGDMVTGEVVTMGGSADDTGSDSAPGTTSTDPGTTTDEPTTGPVGCNPPCGAMETCTDGVCVPTGGGCNDVPGNYVDCLGPGNVVDTSGCGGGAATCITGGDPTIAGVCAQTNCVDACDCPGLPPTGNAVVTCDAITGDGTNFCYLDCSSGETCPTGMVCFADIACIWPGEGADGVPYGDCLNNGLSICGLDGVCLSDNVMTPSVSVCTEGCVNAGSCPASPGGSATVTCSDLTDDGLNECYLDCTFGSCPAGMTCYGGSLCMWS
;
A
#
# COMPACT_ATOMS: atom_id res chain seq x y z
N MET A 1 28.08 10.14 -52.91
CA MET A 1 26.90 9.39 -53.40
C MET A 1 25.77 9.67 -52.44
N ILE A 2 24.73 10.31 -52.96
CA ILE A 2 23.45 10.62 -52.30
C ILE A 2 22.52 9.44 -52.60
N ALA A 3 21.80 8.93 -51.58
CA ALA A 3 20.53 8.17 -51.61
C ALA A 3 20.48 7.24 -50.37
N ALA A 4 19.39 7.04 -49.64
CA ALA A 4 18.05 7.61 -49.65
C ALA A 4 17.39 7.26 -48.30
N LEU A 5 16.55 8.17 -47.79
CA LEU A 5 15.54 7.90 -46.77
C LEU A 5 14.44 6.99 -47.33
N LEU A 6 14.08 5.96 -46.58
CA LEU A 6 12.74 5.36 -46.44
C LEU A 6 12.71 4.84 -45.00
N GLY A 7 11.85 5.29 -44.08
CA GLY A 7 10.41 5.46 -44.22
C GLY A 7 9.74 4.31 -43.48
N GLY A 8 9.67 4.40 -42.15
CA GLY A 8 8.92 3.48 -41.30
C GLY A 8 8.15 4.28 -40.27
N CYS A 9 6.89 4.58 -40.56
CA CYS A 9 5.94 5.04 -39.56
C CYS A 9 5.75 3.90 -38.54
N THR A 10 6.24 4.08 -37.32
CA THR A 10 5.69 3.31 -36.19
C THR A 10 4.31 3.88 -35.91
N THR A 11 3.28 3.08 -36.15
CA THR A 11 1.96 3.33 -35.59
C THR A 11 2.12 3.32 -34.07
N GLY A 12 2.07 4.50 -33.46
CA GLY A 12 1.96 4.62 -32.01
C GLY A 12 0.65 3.99 -31.59
N VAL A 13 0.70 2.73 -31.18
CA VAL A 13 -0.30 2.19 -30.28
C VAL A 13 0.10 2.72 -28.92
N SER A 14 -0.66 3.67 -28.40
CA SER A 14 -0.62 4.03 -26.99
C SER A 14 -1.22 2.86 -26.22
N ASP A 15 -0.44 1.80 -26.05
CA ASP A 15 -0.86 0.53 -25.46
C ASP A 15 -1.04 0.70 -23.93
N GLY A 16 -2.30 0.81 -23.48
CA GLY A 16 -2.81 0.19 -22.24
C GLY A 16 -2.07 0.38 -20.90
N VAL A 17 -1.21 1.38 -20.74
CA VAL A 17 -0.58 1.70 -19.45
C VAL A 17 -1.29 2.92 -18.86
N THR A 18 -1.85 2.74 -17.66
CA THR A 18 -2.31 3.88 -16.85
C THR A 18 -1.62 3.80 -15.50
N THR A 19 -1.04 4.90 -15.03
CA THR A 19 -0.42 4.96 -13.71
C THR A 19 -1.46 5.35 -12.67
N PHE A 20 -1.32 4.90 -11.42
CA PHE A 20 -2.07 5.50 -10.31
C PHE A 20 -1.92 7.01 -10.36
N GLY A 21 -3.04 7.71 -10.14
CA GLY A 21 -3.01 9.15 -10.00
C GLY A 21 -2.19 9.47 -8.76
N THR A 22 -1.57 10.64 -8.71
CA THR A 22 -1.04 11.12 -7.44
C THR A 22 -2.19 11.11 -6.46
N ALA A 23 -2.13 10.26 -5.42
CA ALA A 23 -3.19 10.18 -4.41
C ALA A 23 -3.55 11.61 -3.96
N PRO A 24 -4.84 11.95 -3.75
CA PRO A 24 -5.23 13.25 -3.23
C PRO A 24 -4.57 13.43 -1.87
N ASN A 25 -3.43 14.14 -1.89
CA ASN A 25 -2.46 14.31 -0.83
C ASN A 25 -3.10 14.31 0.58
N PRO A 26 -3.09 13.18 1.31
CA PRO A 26 -3.31 13.18 2.74
C PRO A 26 -1.94 13.36 3.40
N THR A 27 -1.28 14.51 3.23
CA THR A 27 0.11 14.70 3.72
C THR A 27 1.07 13.62 3.20
N GLN A 28 1.53 13.78 1.96
CA GLN A 28 2.58 12.99 1.34
C GLN A 28 3.79 12.93 2.30
N PRO A 29 4.18 11.78 2.85
CA PRO A 29 5.54 11.62 3.37
C PRO A 29 6.41 11.60 2.11
N GLY A 30 7.26 12.58 1.82
CA GLY A 30 8.04 13.42 2.71
C GLY A 30 9.44 13.25 2.18
N VAL A 31 9.83 14.03 1.16
CA VAL A 31 11.27 14.26 0.97
C VAL A 31 11.64 15.19 2.11
N THR A 32 11.98 14.60 3.25
CA THR A 32 12.34 15.31 4.46
C THR A 32 13.81 15.72 4.32
N THR A 33 14.04 17.02 4.26
CA THR A 33 15.38 17.58 4.34
C THR A 33 15.76 17.75 5.79
N PHE A 34 16.98 17.35 6.14
CA PHE A 34 17.60 17.79 7.38
C PHE A 34 17.81 19.32 7.34
N ASP A 35 17.17 20.05 8.25
CA ASP A 35 17.52 21.45 8.49
C ASP A 35 18.78 21.48 9.39
N GLU A 36 19.94 21.70 8.78
CA GLU A 36 21.23 21.72 9.47
C GLU A 36 21.49 23.04 10.26
N THR A 37 20.45 23.83 10.58
CA THR A 37 20.63 25.11 11.28
C THR A 37 19.81 25.26 12.56
N GLY A 38 20.45 25.03 13.72
CA GLY A 38 20.15 25.86 14.90
C GLY A 38 20.13 25.18 16.27
N ASP A 39 21.27 25.30 16.97
CA ASP A 39 21.37 25.67 18.39
C ASP A 39 20.67 24.76 19.43
N MET A 40 21.47 23.93 20.10
CA MET A 40 21.07 23.28 21.35
C MET A 40 20.89 24.32 22.46
N VAL A 41 19.71 24.93 22.56
CA VAL A 41 19.31 25.67 23.75
C VAL A 41 19.02 24.65 24.85
N THR A 42 19.88 24.64 25.87
CA THR A 42 19.66 23.96 27.15
C THR A 42 18.48 24.61 27.89
N GLY A 43 17.28 24.15 27.56
CA GLY A 43 16.03 24.51 28.23
C GLY A 43 15.76 23.65 29.47
N GLU A 44 15.76 24.30 30.62
CA GLU A 44 15.39 23.83 31.95
C GLU A 44 14.06 23.05 31.97
N VAL A 45 14.09 21.78 32.41
CA VAL A 45 12.89 20.96 32.62
C VAL A 45 12.19 21.43 33.90
N VAL A 46 11.11 22.19 33.73
CA VAL A 46 10.17 22.49 34.82
C VAL A 46 9.38 21.23 35.13
N THR A 47 9.63 20.70 36.33
CA THR A 47 8.85 19.63 36.96
C THR A 47 7.46 20.15 37.30
N MET A 48 6.40 19.54 36.72
CA MET A 48 5.04 19.71 37.19
C MET A 48 4.57 18.41 37.84
N GLY A 49 4.68 18.36 39.16
CA GLY A 49 3.96 17.41 40.00
C GLY A 49 2.51 17.86 40.16
N GLY A 50 1.57 16.93 39.98
CA GLY A 50 0.15 17.13 40.25
C GLY A 50 -0.47 15.80 40.69
N SER A 51 -0.77 15.73 41.97
CA SER A 51 -1.37 14.59 42.68
C SER A 51 -2.83 14.34 42.32
N ALA A 52 -3.22 13.08 42.60
CA ALA A 52 -4.55 12.50 42.82
C ALA A 52 -5.74 13.43 43.10
N ASP A 53 -6.93 13.05 42.61
CA ASP A 53 -7.99 12.56 43.50
C ASP A 53 -9.17 11.89 42.74
N ASP A 54 -9.74 10.91 43.45
CA ASP A 54 -10.90 10.05 43.19
C ASP A 54 -12.23 10.78 42.92
N THR A 55 -13.12 10.11 42.19
CA THR A 55 -14.58 9.94 42.42
C THR A 55 -15.15 9.29 41.15
N GLY A 56 -15.60 8.03 41.12
CA GLY A 56 -16.65 7.45 41.96
C GLY A 56 -17.99 7.62 41.27
N SER A 57 -18.45 6.62 40.52
CA SER A 57 -19.89 6.41 40.25
C SER A 57 -20.18 4.99 39.76
N ASP A 58 -20.54 4.15 40.72
CA ASP A 58 -21.35 2.95 40.55
C ASP A 58 -22.70 3.28 39.92
N SER A 59 -23.18 2.43 39.02
CA SER A 59 -24.62 2.26 38.77
C SER A 59 -24.94 0.80 38.45
N ALA A 60 -25.98 0.35 39.15
CA ALA A 60 -26.38 -1.00 39.49
C ALA A 60 -26.87 -1.89 38.32
N PRO A 61 -26.99 -3.21 38.55
CA PRO A 61 -27.51 -4.17 37.60
C PRO A 61 -29.06 -4.16 37.55
N GLY A 62 -29.60 -4.05 36.34
CA GLY A 62 -31.03 -4.13 36.04
C GLY A 62 -31.50 -5.57 35.89
N THR A 63 -32.61 -5.86 36.54
CA THR A 63 -33.24 -7.15 36.83
C THR A 63 -33.81 -7.92 35.63
N THR A 64 -33.77 -9.25 35.78
CA THR A 64 -34.61 -10.28 35.17
C THR A 64 -36.10 -9.90 35.07
N SER A 65 -36.70 -10.17 33.91
CA SER A 65 -38.15 -10.34 33.75
C SER A 65 -38.42 -11.59 32.93
N THR A 66 -39.07 -12.56 33.57
CA THR A 66 -39.56 -13.81 33.00
C THR A 66 -41.03 -13.58 32.65
N ASP A 67 -41.39 -13.72 31.38
CA ASP A 67 -42.79 -13.76 30.93
C ASP A 67 -43.11 -15.14 30.37
N PRO A 68 -44.04 -15.90 30.98
CA PRO A 68 -44.57 -17.15 30.44
C PRO A 68 -45.96 -16.89 29.82
N GLY A 69 -46.08 -16.92 28.50
CA GLY A 69 -47.36 -16.62 27.86
C GLY A 69 -47.49 -17.04 26.39
N THR A 70 -47.93 -18.29 26.20
CA THR A 70 -48.96 -18.70 25.21
C THR A 70 -48.75 -18.41 23.71
N THR A 71 -48.37 -19.48 22.99
CA THR A 71 -48.97 -19.99 21.74
C THR A 71 -49.84 -19.03 20.93
N THR A 72 -49.33 -18.60 19.78
CA THR A 72 -50.13 -18.43 18.56
C THR A 72 -49.24 -18.76 17.38
N ASP A 73 -49.47 -19.92 16.76
CA ASP A 73 -48.90 -20.30 15.47
C ASP A 73 -49.45 -19.35 14.39
N GLU A 74 -48.74 -18.24 14.16
CA GLU A 74 -48.80 -17.56 12.88
C GLU A 74 -47.86 -18.30 11.91
N PRO A 75 -48.29 -18.68 10.70
CA PRO A 75 -47.36 -19.03 9.65
C PRO A 75 -46.71 -17.73 9.17
N THR A 76 -45.76 -17.22 9.94
CA THR A 76 -44.79 -16.26 9.42
C THR A 76 -44.09 -16.98 8.29
N THR A 77 -44.38 -16.56 7.06
CA THR A 77 -43.54 -16.76 5.89
C THR A 77 -42.26 -15.95 6.11
N GLY A 78 -41.53 -16.30 7.18
CA GLY A 78 -40.19 -15.84 7.42
C GLY A 78 -39.31 -16.31 6.27
N PRO A 79 -38.27 -15.54 5.93
CA PRO A 79 -37.34 -15.94 4.88
C PRO A 79 -36.85 -17.36 5.16
N VAL A 80 -36.97 -18.23 4.17
CA VAL A 80 -36.50 -19.61 4.23
C VAL A 80 -35.00 -19.56 4.55
N GLY A 81 -34.63 -19.87 5.79
CA GLY A 81 -33.24 -19.95 6.19
C GLY A 81 -32.55 -21.07 5.43
N CYS A 82 -31.34 -20.82 4.92
CA CYS A 82 -30.55 -21.83 4.23
C CYS A 82 -30.09 -22.87 5.25
N ASN A 83 -30.30 -24.14 4.90
CA ASN A 83 -29.86 -25.27 5.72
C ASN A 83 -29.13 -26.26 4.80
N PRO A 84 -27.79 -26.36 4.88
CA PRO A 84 -26.89 -25.77 5.88
C PRO A 84 -26.75 -24.24 5.76
N PRO A 85 -26.28 -23.55 6.84
CA PRO A 85 -25.99 -22.11 6.79
C PRO A 85 -24.95 -21.81 5.72
N CYS A 86 -25.11 -20.67 5.04
CA CYS A 86 -24.23 -20.25 3.95
C CYS A 86 -22.82 -19.89 4.43
N GLY A 87 -21.85 -19.94 3.51
CA GLY A 87 -20.48 -19.50 3.78
C GLY A 87 -20.39 -18.00 4.10
N ALA A 88 -19.24 -17.55 4.60
CA ALA A 88 -19.02 -16.15 5.01
C ALA A 88 -19.24 -15.11 3.89
N MET A 89 -19.23 -15.55 2.62
CA MET A 89 -19.48 -14.70 1.44
C MET A 89 -20.71 -15.15 0.66
N GLU A 90 -21.71 -15.71 1.33
CA GLU A 90 -22.97 -16.12 0.70
C GLU A 90 -24.17 -15.58 1.51
N THR A 91 -25.15 -15.02 0.82
CA THR A 91 -26.47 -14.69 1.37
C THR A 91 -27.45 -15.78 1.04
N CYS A 92 -28.36 -16.07 1.97
CA CYS A 92 -29.44 -16.99 1.68
C CYS A 92 -30.57 -16.27 0.94
N THR A 93 -30.78 -16.62 -0.33
CA THR A 93 -31.92 -16.14 -1.12
C THR A 93 -32.77 -17.35 -1.51
N ASP A 94 -34.02 -17.37 -1.06
CA ASP A 94 -34.97 -18.47 -1.32
C ASP A 94 -34.47 -19.89 -0.96
N GLY A 95 -33.70 -20.00 0.14
CA GLY A 95 -33.15 -21.29 0.59
C GLY A 95 -31.95 -21.79 -0.23
N VAL A 96 -31.42 -20.97 -1.14
CA VAL A 96 -30.16 -21.21 -1.86
C VAL A 96 -29.12 -20.20 -1.38
N CYS A 97 -27.94 -20.70 -1.03
CA CYS A 97 -26.79 -19.84 -0.77
C CYS A 97 -26.33 -19.26 -2.10
N VAL A 98 -26.54 -17.96 -2.27
CA VAL A 98 -26.03 -17.19 -3.40
C VAL A 98 -24.86 -16.35 -2.88
N PRO A 99 -23.77 -16.18 -3.62
CA PRO A 99 -22.67 -15.31 -3.20
C PRO A 99 -23.21 -13.94 -2.75
N THR A 100 -22.76 -13.45 -1.59
CA THR A 100 -22.99 -12.08 -1.13
C THR A 100 -22.25 -11.18 -2.12
N GLY A 101 -22.95 -10.72 -3.16
CA GLY A 101 -22.38 -10.09 -4.36
C GLY A 101 -22.99 -10.60 -5.68
N GLY A 102 -23.77 -11.67 -5.66
CA GLY A 102 -24.31 -12.39 -6.82
C GLY A 102 -25.51 -11.74 -7.54
N GLY A 103 -25.72 -10.43 -7.42
CA GLY A 103 -26.59 -9.69 -8.35
C GLY A 103 -25.87 -9.26 -9.62
N CYS A 104 -24.54 -9.28 -9.58
CA CYS A 104 -23.67 -8.86 -10.67
C CYS A 104 -23.43 -10.03 -11.62
N ASN A 105 -23.47 -9.78 -12.93
CA ASN A 105 -23.08 -10.80 -13.90
C ASN A 105 -21.58 -11.04 -13.74
N ASP A 106 -21.12 -12.30 -13.76
CA ASP A 106 -19.68 -12.61 -13.81
C ASP A 106 -19.07 -11.96 -15.05
N VAL A 107 -18.46 -10.79 -14.89
CA VAL A 107 -17.76 -10.09 -15.96
C VAL A 107 -16.44 -10.81 -16.20
N PRO A 108 -16.13 -11.21 -17.46
CA PRO A 108 -14.84 -11.80 -17.79
C PRO A 108 -13.71 -10.82 -17.45
N GLY A 109 -12.66 -11.33 -16.81
CA GLY A 109 -11.50 -10.55 -16.42
C GLY A 109 -10.88 -11.13 -15.15
N ASN A 110 -9.79 -10.53 -14.70
CA ASN A 110 -9.10 -10.92 -13.47
C ASN A 110 -8.22 -9.77 -12.97
N TYR A 111 -7.78 -9.88 -11.71
CA TYR A 111 -6.82 -8.96 -11.08
C TYR A 111 -5.42 -9.57 -11.09
N VAL A 112 -4.99 -10.14 -12.23
CA VAL A 112 -3.68 -10.79 -12.32
C VAL A 112 -2.56 -9.78 -12.48
N ASP A 113 -1.34 -10.26 -12.28
CA ASP A 113 -0.12 -9.52 -12.57
C ASP A 113 -0.06 -9.18 -14.07
N CYS A 114 0.24 -7.92 -14.34
CA CYS A 114 0.46 -7.40 -15.69
C CYS A 114 1.90 -6.94 -15.91
N LEU A 115 2.83 -7.34 -15.05
CA LEU A 115 4.26 -7.10 -15.21
C LEU A 115 4.97 -8.37 -15.67
N GLY A 116 5.68 -8.26 -16.78
CA GLY A 116 6.64 -9.25 -17.25
C GLY A 116 8.05 -9.02 -16.69
N PRO A 117 9.03 -9.83 -17.14
CA PRO A 117 10.43 -9.70 -16.72
C PRO A 117 10.98 -8.28 -16.90
N GLY A 118 11.67 -7.77 -15.88
CA GLY A 118 12.17 -6.39 -15.87
C GLY A 118 11.08 -5.32 -15.75
N ASN A 119 9.93 -5.68 -15.15
CA ASN A 119 8.75 -4.82 -14.95
C ASN A 119 8.18 -4.20 -16.24
N VAL A 120 8.33 -4.89 -17.37
CA VAL A 120 7.72 -4.49 -18.64
C VAL A 120 6.25 -4.85 -18.61
N VAL A 121 5.36 -3.88 -18.89
CA VAL A 121 3.91 -4.14 -18.91
C VAL A 121 3.56 -5.20 -19.98
N ASP A 122 2.87 -6.25 -19.54
CA ASP A 122 2.33 -7.33 -20.35
C ASP A 122 0.84 -7.53 -20.02
N THR A 123 -0.05 -7.02 -20.89
CA THR A 123 -1.50 -7.12 -20.70
C THR A 123 -2.10 -8.41 -21.24
N SER A 124 -1.28 -9.35 -21.76
CA SER A 124 -1.80 -10.59 -22.35
C SER A 124 -2.57 -11.46 -21.36
N GLY A 125 -2.32 -11.29 -20.05
CA GLY A 125 -2.99 -11.99 -18.96
C GLY A 125 -4.30 -11.35 -18.47
N CYS A 126 -4.60 -10.10 -18.82
CA CYS A 126 -5.68 -9.32 -18.21
C CYS A 126 -7.11 -9.73 -18.58
N GLY A 127 -7.26 -10.76 -19.41
CA GLY A 127 -8.53 -11.09 -20.05
C GLY A 127 -8.84 -10.12 -21.19
N GLY A 128 -9.41 -10.63 -22.28
CA GLY A 128 -9.76 -9.78 -23.43
C GLY A 128 -10.82 -8.74 -23.06
N GLY A 129 -10.81 -7.58 -23.73
CA GLY A 129 -11.77 -6.52 -23.50
C GLY A 129 -11.10 -5.14 -23.34
N ALA A 130 -11.70 -4.29 -22.51
CA ALA A 130 -11.16 -2.97 -22.14
C ALA A 130 -10.29 -3.05 -20.87
N ALA A 131 -9.57 -4.15 -20.69
CA ALA A 131 -8.66 -4.32 -19.57
C ALA A 131 -7.34 -3.60 -19.83
N THR A 132 -6.78 -2.97 -18.79
CA THR A 132 -5.54 -2.20 -18.83
C THR A 132 -4.64 -2.65 -17.67
N CYS A 133 -3.33 -2.41 -17.77
CA CYS A 133 -2.44 -2.55 -16.61
C CYS A 133 -2.40 -1.22 -15.85
N ILE A 134 -2.85 -1.22 -14.60
CA ILE A 134 -2.64 -0.09 -13.69
C ILE A 134 -1.29 -0.29 -13.00
N THR A 135 -0.39 0.69 -13.11
CA THR A 135 0.97 0.60 -12.55
C THR A 135 1.19 1.55 -11.37
N GLY A 136 2.02 1.11 -10.42
CA GLY A 136 2.45 1.79 -9.18
C GLY A 136 3.28 3.07 -9.35
N GLY A 137 3.24 3.74 -10.51
CA GLY A 137 4.04 4.92 -10.81
C GLY A 137 5.26 4.66 -11.71
N ASP A 138 6.16 5.65 -11.78
CA ASP A 138 7.41 5.60 -12.55
C ASP A 138 8.62 5.62 -11.60
N PRO A 139 9.49 4.60 -11.66
CA PRO A 139 9.42 3.45 -12.56
C PRO A 139 8.41 2.41 -12.10
N THR A 140 7.90 1.66 -13.08
CA THR A 140 6.97 0.56 -12.84
C THR A 140 7.64 -0.50 -11.98
N ILE A 141 7.25 -0.60 -10.73
CA ILE A 141 7.68 -1.65 -9.79
C ILE A 141 6.50 -2.43 -9.21
N ALA A 142 5.28 -2.13 -9.65
CA ALA A 142 4.09 -2.88 -9.31
C ALA A 142 2.99 -2.65 -10.34
N GLY A 143 2.09 -3.62 -10.49
CA GLY A 143 1.02 -3.54 -11.48
C GLY A 143 -0.14 -4.47 -11.19
N VAL A 144 -1.32 -4.15 -11.73
CA VAL A 144 -2.49 -5.03 -11.70
C VAL A 144 -3.34 -4.85 -12.95
N CYS A 145 -3.82 -5.96 -13.50
CA CYS A 145 -4.85 -5.93 -14.53
C CYS A 145 -6.15 -5.36 -13.94
N ALA A 146 -6.72 -4.37 -14.61
CA ALA A 146 -7.97 -3.75 -14.22
C ALA A 146 -8.89 -3.57 -15.42
N GLN A 147 -10.17 -3.89 -15.24
CA GLN A 147 -11.20 -3.59 -16.23
C GLN A 147 -11.53 -2.09 -16.17
N THR A 148 -11.54 -1.42 -17.33
CA THR A 148 -11.89 0.00 -17.41
C THR A 148 -13.38 0.21 -17.69
N ASN A 149 -13.85 1.44 -17.43
CA ASN A 149 -15.20 1.93 -17.74
C ASN A 149 -16.32 1.18 -17.02
N CYS A 150 -16.07 0.70 -15.81
CA CYS A 150 -17.13 0.20 -14.94
C CYS A 150 -18.03 1.36 -14.48
N VAL A 151 -19.31 1.09 -14.29
CA VAL A 151 -20.27 2.05 -13.70
C VAL A 151 -20.40 1.82 -12.21
N ASP A 152 -20.38 0.55 -11.79
CA ASP A 152 -20.38 0.14 -10.40
C ASP A 152 -19.62 -1.19 -10.22
N ALA A 153 -19.56 -1.70 -8.99
CA ALA A 153 -18.86 -2.94 -8.67
C ALA A 153 -19.43 -4.18 -9.38
N CYS A 154 -20.65 -4.12 -9.94
CA CYS A 154 -21.22 -5.21 -10.72
C CYS A 154 -20.67 -5.33 -12.13
N ASP A 155 -19.99 -4.30 -12.63
CA ASP A 155 -19.29 -4.35 -13.91
C ASP A 155 -17.86 -4.90 -13.78
N CYS A 156 -17.49 -5.37 -12.59
CA CYS A 156 -16.13 -5.79 -12.28
C CYS A 156 -15.97 -7.31 -12.17
N PRO A 157 -14.77 -7.86 -12.44
CA PRO A 157 -14.48 -9.26 -12.20
C PRO A 157 -14.72 -9.64 -10.74
N GLY A 158 -15.21 -10.87 -10.54
CA GLY A 158 -15.45 -11.40 -9.20
C GLY A 158 -14.19 -11.45 -8.34
N LEU A 159 -14.40 -11.49 -7.02
CA LEU A 159 -13.32 -11.54 -6.03
C LEU A 159 -12.39 -12.75 -6.24
N PRO A 160 -11.07 -12.58 -6.10
CA PRO A 160 -10.15 -13.70 -5.99
C PRO A 160 -10.47 -14.61 -4.79
N PRO A 161 -10.06 -15.90 -4.80
CA PRO A 161 -10.37 -16.85 -3.72
C PRO A 161 -9.71 -16.54 -2.37
N THR A 162 -8.79 -15.59 -2.31
CA THR A 162 -7.98 -15.24 -1.13
C THR A 162 -8.02 -13.73 -0.91
N GLY A 163 -7.82 -13.30 0.33
CA GLY A 163 -7.98 -11.90 0.72
C GLY A 163 -9.44 -11.58 1.03
N ASN A 164 -9.68 -10.37 1.53
CA ASN A 164 -11.01 -9.82 1.79
C ASN A 164 -11.17 -8.37 1.32
N ALA A 165 -10.21 -7.86 0.54
CA ALA A 165 -10.34 -6.58 -0.16
C ALA A 165 -11.60 -6.54 -1.01
N VAL A 166 -12.27 -5.38 -1.04
CA VAL A 166 -13.58 -5.22 -1.68
C VAL A 166 -13.39 -4.88 -3.16
N VAL A 167 -14.23 -5.43 -4.04
CA VAL A 167 -14.24 -4.98 -5.44
C VAL A 167 -14.85 -3.58 -5.50
N THR A 168 -14.07 -2.63 -6.00
CA THR A 168 -14.47 -1.23 -6.17
C THR A 168 -14.36 -0.83 -7.63
N CYS A 169 -15.32 0.00 -8.06
CA CYS A 169 -15.31 0.68 -9.34
C CYS A 169 -15.19 2.19 -9.12
N ASP A 170 -13.99 2.75 -9.33
CA ASP A 170 -13.75 4.18 -9.11
C ASP A 170 -12.59 4.71 -9.97
N ALA A 171 -12.48 6.04 -10.06
CA ALA A 171 -11.47 6.74 -10.84
C ALA A 171 -10.14 6.89 -10.07
N ILE A 172 -9.43 5.79 -9.91
CA ILE A 172 -8.20 5.72 -9.10
C ILE A 172 -6.98 6.41 -9.75
N THR A 173 -7.01 6.67 -11.06
CA THR A 173 -5.91 7.30 -11.80
C THR A 173 -6.03 8.83 -11.87
N GLY A 174 -7.14 9.39 -11.39
CA GLY A 174 -7.44 10.82 -11.44
C GLY A 174 -7.79 11.39 -12.82
N ASP A 175 -7.78 10.57 -13.88
CA ASP A 175 -8.17 10.98 -15.23
C ASP A 175 -9.70 10.95 -15.48
N GLY A 176 -10.46 10.52 -14.47
CA GLY A 176 -11.93 10.39 -14.52
C GLY A 176 -12.44 9.10 -15.15
N THR A 177 -11.56 8.22 -15.63
CA THR A 177 -11.90 6.86 -16.04
C THR A 177 -12.06 6.00 -14.80
N ASN A 178 -13.17 5.26 -14.70
CA ASN A 178 -13.34 4.30 -13.62
C ASN A 178 -12.62 2.99 -13.94
N PHE A 179 -12.01 2.40 -12.92
CA PHE A 179 -11.32 1.11 -12.99
C PHE A 179 -11.89 0.16 -11.94
N CYS A 180 -11.96 -1.12 -12.29
CA CYS A 180 -12.19 -2.19 -11.34
C CYS A 180 -10.88 -2.52 -10.63
N TYR A 181 -10.83 -2.35 -9.32
CA TYR A 181 -9.70 -2.74 -8.48
C TYR A 181 -10.19 -3.33 -7.16
N LEU A 182 -9.27 -3.92 -6.41
CA LEU A 182 -9.53 -4.42 -5.06
C LEU A 182 -9.10 -3.38 -4.05
N ASP A 183 -10.06 -2.80 -3.34
CA ASP A 183 -9.88 -1.76 -2.34
C ASP A 183 -9.49 -2.36 -0.98
N CYS A 184 -8.37 -1.86 -0.44
CA CYS A 184 -7.82 -2.25 0.85
C CYS A 184 -7.69 -1.07 1.82
N SER A 185 -8.28 0.09 1.49
CA SER A 185 -8.17 1.33 2.26
C SER A 185 -8.80 1.29 3.65
N SER A 186 -9.66 0.31 3.93
CA SER A 186 -10.25 0.10 5.24
C SER A 186 -9.53 -0.99 6.05
N GLY A 187 -8.31 -1.34 5.64
CA GLY A 187 -7.45 -2.33 6.33
C GLY A 187 -7.74 -3.78 5.92
N GLU A 188 -8.45 -3.98 4.82
CA GLU A 188 -8.62 -5.31 4.24
C GLU A 188 -7.30 -5.90 3.76
N THR A 189 -7.20 -7.23 3.83
CA THR A 189 -6.06 -8.00 3.36
C THR A 189 -6.22 -8.29 1.87
N CYS A 190 -5.19 -7.94 1.11
CA CYS A 190 -5.10 -8.26 -0.31
C CYS A 190 -4.99 -9.77 -0.58
N PRO A 191 -5.36 -10.23 -1.79
CA PRO A 191 -5.12 -11.61 -2.22
C PRO A 191 -3.66 -12.02 -2.04
N THR A 192 -3.42 -13.33 -1.91
CA THR A 192 -2.06 -13.86 -1.70
C THR A 192 -1.12 -13.43 -2.83
N GLY A 193 -0.01 -12.79 -2.45
CA GLY A 193 1.00 -12.29 -3.38
C GLY A 193 0.80 -10.83 -3.82
N MET A 194 -0.33 -10.22 -3.50
CA MET A 194 -0.57 -8.79 -3.70
C MET A 194 -0.27 -8.01 -2.42
N VAL A 195 0.09 -6.74 -2.57
CA VAL A 195 0.30 -5.78 -1.47
C VAL A 195 -0.73 -4.64 -1.56
N CYS A 196 -1.09 -4.06 -0.41
CA CYS A 196 -1.96 -2.89 -0.37
C CYS A 196 -1.13 -1.64 -0.65
N PHE A 197 -1.13 -1.18 -1.89
CA PHE A 197 -0.32 -0.04 -2.30
C PHE A 197 -1.02 1.27 -2.01
N ALA A 198 -0.25 2.20 -1.44
CA ALA A 198 -0.69 3.54 -1.03
C ALA A 198 -1.94 3.52 -0.13
N ASP A 199 -2.16 2.44 0.61
CA ASP A 199 -3.36 2.18 1.41
C ASP A 199 -4.67 2.32 0.62
N ILE A 200 -4.65 2.00 -0.68
CA ILE A 200 -5.82 2.17 -1.56
C ILE A 200 -6.14 0.88 -2.32
N ALA A 201 -5.16 0.30 -3.02
CA ALA A 201 -5.44 -0.78 -3.96
C ALA A 201 -4.49 -1.96 -3.81
N CYS A 202 -5.02 -3.17 -3.93
CA CYS A 202 -4.21 -4.36 -4.03
C CYS A 202 -3.52 -4.44 -5.39
N ILE A 203 -2.20 -4.55 -5.39
CA ILE A 203 -1.39 -4.66 -6.61
C ILE A 203 -0.34 -5.76 -6.51
N TRP A 204 0.12 -6.28 -7.65
CA TRP A 204 1.23 -7.23 -7.67
C TRP A 204 2.56 -6.50 -7.57
N PRO A 205 3.42 -6.85 -6.60
CA PRO A 205 4.78 -6.33 -6.54
C PRO A 205 5.60 -6.90 -7.71
N GLY A 206 6.30 -6.02 -8.43
CA GLY A 206 7.25 -6.38 -9.46
C GLY A 206 8.65 -6.66 -8.92
N GLU A 207 9.60 -6.86 -9.83
CA GLU A 207 11.02 -6.98 -9.49
C GLU A 207 11.51 -5.70 -8.80
N GLY A 208 12.05 -5.84 -7.59
CA GLY A 208 12.54 -4.71 -6.78
C GLY A 208 11.47 -4.00 -5.95
N ALA A 209 10.23 -4.48 -5.91
CA ALA A 209 9.17 -3.91 -5.07
C ALA A 209 9.48 -3.97 -3.57
N ASP A 210 10.21 -4.99 -3.11
CA ASP A 210 10.71 -5.09 -1.72
C ASP A 210 11.83 -4.08 -1.42
N GLY A 211 12.34 -3.39 -2.45
CA GLY A 211 13.46 -2.49 -2.35
C GLY A 211 14.80 -3.18 -2.11
N VAL A 212 15.86 -2.37 -2.07
CA VAL A 212 17.18 -2.74 -1.60
C VAL A 212 17.40 -1.95 -0.31
N PRO A 213 17.34 -2.61 0.86
CA PRO A 213 17.58 -1.96 2.13
C PRO A 213 18.90 -1.21 2.13
N TYR A 214 18.85 0.05 2.58
CA TYR A 214 20.01 0.95 2.58
C TYR A 214 20.64 1.17 1.19
N GLY A 215 19.84 1.02 0.12
CA GLY A 215 20.26 1.22 -1.26
C GLY A 215 20.63 2.66 -1.61
N ASP A 216 21.36 2.82 -2.72
CA ASP A 216 21.76 4.12 -3.27
C ASP A 216 20.67 4.65 -4.21
N CYS A 217 19.72 5.40 -3.66
CA CYS A 217 18.61 5.96 -4.42
C CYS A 217 18.95 7.25 -5.18
N LEU A 218 20.11 7.86 -4.89
CA LEU A 218 20.66 9.00 -5.64
C LEU A 218 21.13 8.55 -7.01
N ASN A 219 21.91 7.46 -7.08
CA ASN A 219 22.50 7.01 -8.33
C ASN A 219 21.64 5.98 -9.09
N ASN A 220 20.76 5.24 -8.39
CA ASN A 220 19.92 4.21 -9.02
C ASN A 220 18.43 4.60 -9.13
N GLY A 221 18.07 5.81 -8.70
CA GLY A 221 16.69 6.30 -8.71
C GLY A 221 15.87 5.83 -7.51
N LEU A 222 14.72 6.46 -7.30
CA LEU A 222 13.88 6.27 -6.10
C LEU A 222 13.33 4.86 -5.95
N SER A 223 13.10 4.15 -7.06
CA SER A 223 12.50 2.82 -7.03
C SER A 223 13.35 1.74 -6.39
N ILE A 224 14.66 1.98 -6.24
CA ILE A 224 15.50 1.03 -5.54
C ILE A 224 15.10 0.93 -4.06
N CYS A 225 14.32 1.86 -3.52
CA CYS A 225 13.80 1.78 -2.16
C CYS A 225 12.56 0.88 -2.03
N GLY A 226 12.00 0.39 -3.14
CA GLY A 226 10.77 -0.42 -3.11
C GLY A 226 9.51 0.42 -2.98
N LEU A 227 8.38 -0.25 -2.71
CA LEU A 227 7.06 0.38 -2.59
C LEU A 227 6.88 1.13 -1.27
N ASP A 228 7.45 0.60 -0.19
CA ASP A 228 7.31 1.13 1.17
C ASP A 228 8.54 1.94 1.63
N GLY A 229 9.59 1.98 0.81
CA GLY A 229 10.83 2.66 1.15
C GLY A 229 10.86 4.13 0.74
N VAL A 230 11.54 4.93 1.54
CA VAL A 230 11.77 6.36 1.31
C VAL A 230 13.24 6.58 0.96
N CYS A 231 13.51 7.44 -0.03
CA CYS A 231 14.86 7.89 -0.31
C CYS A 231 15.19 9.10 0.57
N LEU A 232 15.95 8.88 1.63
CA LEU A 232 16.47 9.96 2.46
C LEU A 232 17.63 10.62 1.73
N SER A 233 17.66 11.96 1.70
CA SER A 233 18.73 12.73 1.08
C SER A 233 19.04 13.99 1.88
N ASP A 234 20.24 14.52 1.72
CA ASP A 234 20.67 15.76 2.40
C ASP A 234 19.93 17.01 1.87
N ASN A 235 19.50 17.01 0.61
CA ASN A 235 18.83 18.14 -0.01
C ASN A 235 17.83 17.71 -1.09
N VAL A 236 16.60 18.22 -1.01
CA VAL A 236 15.52 17.96 -2.00
C VAL A 236 15.85 18.36 -3.43
N MET A 237 16.58 19.47 -3.62
CA MET A 237 16.81 20.08 -4.93
C MET A 237 18.09 19.59 -5.60
N THR A 238 19.12 19.33 -4.79
CA THR A 238 20.44 18.92 -5.26
C THR A 238 21.06 17.93 -4.26
N PRO A 239 20.50 16.72 -4.15
CA PRO A 239 21.01 15.73 -3.22
C PRO A 239 22.45 15.38 -3.59
N SER A 240 23.34 15.45 -2.60
CA SER A 240 24.74 15.04 -2.71
C SER A 240 25.02 13.70 -2.04
N VAL A 241 24.11 13.28 -1.15
CA VAL A 241 24.11 11.95 -0.55
C VAL A 241 22.68 11.41 -0.44
N SER A 242 22.53 10.09 -0.45
CA SER A 242 21.22 9.47 -0.20
C SER A 242 21.31 8.06 0.39
N VAL A 243 20.19 7.58 0.94
CA VAL A 243 20.02 6.17 1.33
C VAL A 243 18.54 5.79 1.33
N CYS A 244 18.22 4.57 0.90
CA CYS A 244 16.90 4.01 1.10
C CYS A 244 16.68 3.64 2.56
N THR A 245 15.54 4.05 3.10
CA THR A 245 15.06 3.65 4.42
C THR A 245 13.67 3.03 4.31
N GLU A 246 13.26 2.28 5.32
CA GLU A 246 11.93 1.70 5.45
C GLU A 246 11.43 1.88 6.88
N GLY A 247 10.11 1.90 7.07
CA GLY A 247 9.50 2.07 8.39
C GLY A 247 9.79 0.89 9.33
N CYS A 248 9.88 1.16 10.63
CA CYS A 248 10.22 0.13 11.61
C CYS A 248 9.55 0.32 12.98
N VAL A 249 9.44 -0.79 13.71
CA VAL A 249 8.92 -0.78 15.10
C VAL A 249 10.07 -0.82 16.10
N ASN A 250 11.16 -1.49 15.75
CA ASN A 250 12.39 -1.56 16.54
C ASN A 250 13.56 -2.01 15.65
N ALA A 251 14.80 -1.92 16.15
CA ALA A 251 15.98 -2.31 15.37
C ALA A 251 15.97 -3.78 14.90
N GLY A 252 15.23 -4.66 15.57
CA GLY A 252 15.08 -6.06 15.17
C GLY A 252 14.10 -6.27 14.00
N SER A 253 13.25 -5.28 13.68
CA SER A 253 12.42 -5.30 12.47
C SER A 253 13.13 -4.76 11.24
N CYS A 254 14.33 -4.20 11.41
CA CYS A 254 15.11 -3.65 10.32
C CYS A 254 15.93 -4.72 9.59
N PRO A 255 16.22 -4.53 8.29
CA PRO A 255 17.08 -5.42 7.54
C PRO A 255 18.50 -5.38 8.09
N ALA A 256 19.18 -6.53 8.06
CA ALA A 256 20.56 -6.60 8.50
C ALA A 256 21.47 -5.69 7.66
N SER A 257 22.49 -5.10 8.28
CA SER A 257 23.47 -4.28 7.56
C SER A 257 24.14 -5.10 6.44
N PRO A 258 24.26 -4.56 5.21
CA PRO A 258 24.91 -5.24 4.09
C PRO A 258 26.45 -5.32 4.26
N GLY A 259 27.01 -4.66 5.27
CA GLY A 259 28.43 -4.72 5.60
C GLY A 259 28.86 -3.72 6.68
N GLY A 260 30.17 -3.53 6.83
CA GLY A 260 30.71 -2.60 7.83
C GLY A 260 30.43 -3.05 9.28
N SER A 261 30.49 -2.09 10.20
CA SER A 261 30.20 -2.28 11.63
C SER A 261 29.27 -1.22 12.20
N ALA A 262 28.62 -0.43 11.34
CA ALA A 262 27.55 0.48 11.72
C ALA A 262 26.38 -0.32 12.33
N THR A 263 25.74 0.25 13.34
CA THR A 263 24.66 -0.42 14.06
C THR A 263 23.34 -0.17 13.34
N VAL A 264 22.57 -1.23 13.08
CA VAL A 264 21.20 -1.09 12.57
C VAL A 264 20.36 -0.44 13.67
N THR A 265 19.78 0.71 13.35
CA THR A 265 18.99 1.53 14.28
C THR A 265 17.60 1.76 13.70
N CYS A 266 16.63 1.86 14.59
CA CYS A 266 15.25 2.20 14.29
C CYS A 266 14.89 3.39 15.18
N SER A 267 14.80 4.57 14.58
CA SER A 267 14.32 5.78 15.25
C SER A 267 13.73 6.72 14.23
N ASP A 268 12.92 7.66 14.70
CA ASP A 268 12.39 8.76 13.90
C ASP A 268 13.53 9.72 13.51
N LEU A 269 14.04 9.51 12.31
CA LEU A 269 15.14 10.27 11.72
C LEU A 269 14.61 11.51 11.00
N THR A 270 13.36 11.49 10.56
CA THR A 270 12.74 12.55 9.75
C THR A 270 11.85 13.51 10.56
N ASP A 271 11.67 13.23 11.86
CA ASP A 271 10.81 13.95 12.80
C ASP A 271 9.33 13.99 12.34
N ASP A 272 8.88 12.93 11.69
CA ASP A 272 7.51 12.78 11.18
C ASP A 272 6.62 11.91 12.10
N GLY A 273 7.20 11.37 13.19
CA GLY A 273 6.54 10.49 14.15
C GLY A 273 6.59 9.02 13.77
N LEU A 274 7.19 8.65 12.64
CA LEU A 274 7.44 7.27 12.23
C LEU A 274 8.91 6.95 12.40
N ASN A 275 9.24 5.75 12.87
CA ASN A 275 10.65 5.35 12.95
C ASN A 275 11.07 4.74 11.63
N GLU A 276 12.30 5.03 11.20
CA GLU A 276 12.89 4.45 10.01
C GLU A 276 14.17 3.67 10.28
N CYS A 277 14.43 2.66 9.45
CA CYS A 277 15.64 1.86 9.52
C CYS A 277 16.83 2.58 8.90
N TYR A 278 17.88 2.80 9.69
CA TYR A 278 19.13 3.35 9.19
C TYR A 278 20.35 2.72 9.85
N LEU A 279 21.53 2.98 9.27
CA LEU A 279 22.80 2.49 9.77
C LEU A 279 23.51 3.61 10.54
N ASP A 280 23.61 3.46 11.87
CA ASP A 280 24.28 4.39 12.76
C ASP A 280 25.80 4.13 12.78
N CYS A 281 26.57 5.11 12.29
CA CYS A 281 28.03 5.05 12.23
C CYS A 281 28.74 5.75 13.39
N THR A 282 28.04 6.23 14.42
CA THR A 282 28.64 6.92 15.58
C THR A 282 29.73 6.08 16.26
N PHE A 283 29.55 4.76 16.29
CA PHE A 283 30.49 3.80 16.92
C PHE A 283 31.03 2.74 15.97
N GLY A 284 30.91 2.95 14.65
CA GLY A 284 31.26 1.94 13.65
C GLY A 284 31.67 2.51 12.29
N SER A 285 31.94 1.62 11.34
CA SER A 285 32.20 2.01 9.96
C SER A 285 31.02 1.65 9.07
N CYS A 286 30.68 2.53 8.14
CA CYS A 286 29.67 2.23 7.14
C CYS A 286 30.05 1.05 6.24
N PRO A 287 29.06 0.40 5.58
CA PRO A 287 29.31 -0.50 4.46
C PRO A 287 30.23 0.13 3.40
N ALA A 288 30.91 -0.72 2.63
CA ALA A 288 31.81 -0.24 1.58
C ALA A 288 31.04 0.60 0.55
N GLY A 289 31.56 1.80 0.25
CA GLY A 289 30.94 2.75 -0.68
C GLY A 289 30.06 3.81 -0.02
N MET A 290 29.66 3.61 1.24
CA MET A 290 28.94 4.62 2.01
C MET A 290 29.89 5.52 2.80
N THR A 291 29.47 6.76 3.02
CA THR A 291 30.11 7.75 3.89
C THR A 291 29.29 7.95 5.16
N CYS A 292 29.96 8.14 6.30
CA CYS A 292 29.32 8.51 7.56
C CYS A 292 28.98 10.01 7.53
N TYR A 293 27.80 10.32 7.02
CA TYR A 293 27.26 11.67 6.92
C TYR A 293 26.81 12.18 8.30
N GLY A 294 27.10 13.45 8.61
CA GLY A 294 26.78 14.07 9.90
C GLY A 294 27.44 13.41 11.13
N GLY A 295 28.32 12.41 10.94
CA GLY A 295 28.90 11.63 12.02
C GLY A 295 27.97 10.56 12.62
N SER A 296 26.78 10.35 12.07
CA SER A 296 25.77 9.44 12.63
C SER A 296 25.04 8.58 11.60
N LEU A 297 25.02 8.92 10.31
CA LEU A 297 24.21 8.22 9.31
C LEU A 297 25.06 7.74 8.13
N CYS A 298 24.99 6.45 7.79
CA CYS A 298 25.61 5.95 6.56
C CYS A 298 24.77 6.26 5.33
N MET A 299 25.35 7.00 4.38
CA MET A 299 24.71 7.37 3.12
C MET A 299 25.65 7.14 1.94
N TRP A 300 25.09 6.90 0.76
CA TRP A 300 25.82 6.88 -0.51
C TRP A 300 26.09 8.28 -1.00
N SER A 301 27.20 8.48 -1.73
CA SER A 301 27.63 9.75 -2.33
C SER A 301 27.99 9.57 -3.79
#